data_AF-A0A6J6ERC2-F1
#
_entry.id   AF-A0A6J6ERC2-F1
#
_cell.length_a   1.000
_cell.length_b   1.000
_cell.length_c   1.000
_cell.angle_alpha   90.00
_cell.angle_beta   90.00
_cell.angle_gamma   90.00
#
_symmetry.space_group_name_H-M   'P 1'
#
loop_
_entity.id
_entity.type
_entity.pdbx_description
1 polymer ?
#
loop_
_entity_poly.entity_id
_entity_poly.type
_entity_poly.pdbx_seq_one_letter_code
_entity_poly.pdbx_strand_id
1 'polypeptide(L)'
;MFAASTNWGVGEVLITMLYFTCLFIWIWLAISVFIDIFRSRDMGGLHKAVWVVAIIAFNLLGVLAYLIVRGGKMHEHEIEAAKAQEAAMQNYIRNAAGTTPADELHRLADLKDRGVIDQAEFDKLKAKVVS
;
A
#
# COMPACT_ATOMS: atom_id res chain seq x y z
N MET A 1 9.30 46.11 -35.46
CA MET A 1 7.88 45.77 -35.67
C MET A 1 7.82 44.28 -36.03
N PHE A 2 7.60 43.41 -35.05
CA PHE A 2 7.38 41.97 -35.29
C PHE A 2 5.93 41.68 -34.96
N ALA A 3 5.04 41.90 -35.92
CA ALA A 3 3.72 41.30 -35.86
C ALA A 3 3.90 39.84 -36.25
N ALA A 4 4.20 38.97 -35.26
CA ALA A 4 4.01 37.55 -35.46
C ALA A 4 2.50 37.33 -35.58
N SER A 5 2.00 37.15 -36.80
CA SER A 5 0.65 36.67 -37.03
C SER A 5 0.60 35.19 -36.60
N THR A 6 0.52 34.93 -35.30
CA THR A 6 0.14 33.60 -34.81
C THR A 6 -1.33 33.41 -35.13
N ASN A 7 -1.60 32.75 -36.24
CA ASN A 7 -2.93 32.26 -36.51
C ASN A 7 -3.11 31.00 -35.64
N TRP A 8 -3.55 31.20 -34.40
CA TRP A 8 -3.70 30.13 -33.41
C TRP A 8 -4.74 29.12 -33.89
N GLY A 9 -4.26 28.05 -34.53
CA GLY A 9 -5.10 26.94 -34.94
C GLY A 9 -5.52 26.13 -33.72
N VAL A 10 -6.73 25.54 -33.77
CA VAL A 10 -7.19 24.59 -32.73
C VAL A 10 -6.17 23.47 -32.51
N GLY A 11 -5.48 23.03 -33.58
CA GLY A 11 -4.40 22.04 -33.48
C GLY A 11 -3.19 22.51 -32.66
N GLU A 12 -2.83 23.79 -32.72
CA GLU A 12 -1.70 24.36 -31.98
C GLU A 12 -2.03 24.48 -30.48
N VAL A 13 -3.29 24.81 -30.16
CA VAL A 13 -3.81 24.78 -28.78
C VAL A 13 -3.78 23.35 -28.21
N LEU A 14 -4.20 22.36 -29.00
CA LEU A 14 -4.17 20.95 -28.58
C LEU A 14 -2.73 20.45 -28.34
N ILE A 15 -1.80 20.78 -29.23
CA ILE A 15 -0.38 20.41 -29.10
C ILE A 15 0.25 21.11 -27.88
N THR A 16 -0.06 22.39 -27.65
CA THR A 16 0.46 23.13 -26.49
C THR A 16 -0.10 22.58 -25.17
N MET A 17 -1.38 22.21 -25.14
CA MET A 17 -2.01 21.56 -23.99
C MET A 17 -1.41 20.17 -23.71
N LEU A 18 -1.16 19.38 -24.77
CA LEU A 18 -0.49 18.09 -24.66
C LEU A 18 0.94 18.27 -24.12
N TYR A 19 1.70 19.22 -24.67
CA TYR A 19 3.06 19.53 -24.22
C TYR A 19 3.08 19.93 -22.74
N PHE A 20 2.15 20.79 -22.31
CA PHE A 20 2.01 21.19 -20.91
C PHE A 20 1.64 20.00 -20.00
N THR A 21 0.75 19.11 -20.45
CA THR A 21 0.38 17.89 -19.72
C THR A 21 1.59 16.96 -19.57
N CYS A 22 2.35 16.75 -20.65
CA CYS A 22 3.57 15.96 -20.62
C CYS A 22 4.63 16.59 -19.70
N LEU A 23 4.77 17.92 -19.71
CA LEU A 23 5.66 18.64 -18.79
C LEU A 23 5.24 18.42 -17.33
N PHE A 24 3.94 18.52 -17.04
CA PHE A 24 3.43 18.27 -15.69
C PHE A 24 3.71 16.85 -15.22
N ILE A 25 3.42 15.84 -16.05
CA ILE A 25 3.73 14.43 -15.77
C ILE A 25 5.24 14.25 -15.56
N TRP A 26 6.09 14.91 -16.37
CA TRP A 26 7.54 14.84 -16.22
C TRP A 26 8.02 15.43 -14.89
N ILE A 27 7.53 16.62 -14.50
CA ILE A 27 7.87 17.24 -13.22
C ILE A 27 7.41 16.34 -12.06
N TRP A 28 6.20 15.81 -12.16
CA TRP A 28 5.62 14.93 -11.14
C TRP A 28 6.40 13.62 -10.99
N LEU A 29 6.83 13.02 -12.11
CA LEU A 29 7.71 11.85 -12.12
C LEU A 29 9.08 12.16 -11.50
N ALA A 30 9.69 13.28 -11.86
CA ALA A 30 10.96 13.70 -11.28
C ALA A 30 10.83 13.80 -9.76
N ILE A 31 9.84 14.56 -9.26
CA ILE A 31 9.57 14.70 -7.82
C ILE A 31 9.34 13.35 -7.15
N SER A 32 8.54 12.47 -7.75
CA SER A 32 8.25 11.14 -7.22
C SER A 32 9.52 10.29 -7.07
N VAL A 33 10.40 10.30 -8.06
CA VAL A 33 11.69 9.60 -8.01
C VAL A 33 12.62 10.22 -6.97
N PHE A 34 12.66 11.56 -6.85
CA PHE A 34 13.40 12.22 -5.77
C PHE A 34 12.91 11.75 -4.40
N ILE A 35 11.59 11.76 -4.15
CA ILE A 35 10.99 11.29 -2.90
C ILE A 35 11.37 9.83 -2.62
N ASP A 36 11.31 8.97 -3.64
CA ASP A 36 11.68 7.56 -3.51
C ASP A 36 13.16 7.37 -3.13
N ILE A 37 14.07 8.09 -3.79
CA ILE A 37 15.50 8.11 -3.48
C ILE A 37 15.72 8.55 -2.03
N PHE A 38 15.04 9.60 -1.57
CA PHE A 38 15.20 10.10 -0.20
C PHE A 38 14.60 9.16 0.84
N ARG A 39 13.42 8.58 0.59
CA ARG A 39 12.73 7.62 1.48
C ARG A 39 13.51 6.33 1.67
N SER A 40 14.28 5.93 0.66
CA SER A 40 15.13 4.75 0.72
C SER A 40 16.26 4.93 1.75
N ARG A 41 16.20 4.17 2.86
CA ARG A 41 17.17 4.22 3.97
C ARG A 41 18.36 3.29 3.77
N ASP A 42 18.26 2.41 2.79
CA ASP A 42 19.26 1.44 2.36
C ASP A 42 20.38 2.06 1.50
N MET A 43 20.20 3.30 1.02
CA MET A 43 21.18 3.98 0.17
C MET A 43 21.97 5.05 0.92
N GLY A 44 23.30 4.96 0.86
CA GLY A 44 24.20 6.01 1.32
C GLY A 44 24.08 7.30 0.49
N GLY A 45 24.41 8.44 1.10
CA GLY A 45 24.21 9.77 0.49
C GLY A 45 24.88 9.96 -0.89
N LEU A 46 26.05 9.35 -1.11
CA LEU A 46 26.76 9.42 -2.39
C LEU A 46 25.97 8.74 -3.52
N HIS A 47 25.36 7.59 -3.25
CA HIS A 47 24.55 6.88 -4.24
C HIS A 47 23.29 7.69 -4.60
N LYS A 48 22.70 8.39 -3.63
CA LYS A 48 21.56 9.30 -3.88
C LYS A 48 21.97 10.42 -4.84
N ALA A 49 23.13 11.04 -4.61
CA ALA A 49 23.63 12.12 -5.46
C ALA A 49 23.87 11.68 -6.91
N VAL A 50 24.44 10.49 -7.13
CA VAL A 50 24.66 9.94 -8.48
C VAL A 50 23.34 9.79 -9.25
N TRP A 51 22.30 9.26 -8.61
CA TRP A 51 20.99 9.11 -9.25
C TRP A 51 20.34 10.45 -9.58
N VAL A 52 20.43 11.42 -8.68
CA VAL A 52 19.95 12.78 -8.94
C VAL A 52 20.63 13.39 -10.16
N VAL A 53 21.95 13.29 -10.25
CA VAL A 53 22.72 13.81 -11.40
C VAL A 53 22.34 13.07 -12.68
N ALA A 54 22.17 11.74 -12.64
CA ALA A 54 21.78 10.96 -13.80
C ALA A 54 20.38 11.34 -14.32
N ILE A 55 19.42 11.58 -13.44
CA ILE A 55 18.06 12.02 -13.81
C ILE A 55 18.09 13.41 -14.43
N ILE A 56 18.89 14.34 -13.88
CA ILE A 56 19.00 15.70 -14.44
C ILE A 56 19.69 15.67 -15.82
N ALA A 57 20.79 14.93 -15.95
CA ALA A 57 21.57 14.88 -17.19
C ALA A 57 20.85 14.14 -18.31
N PHE A 58 20.16 13.03 -17.99
CA PHE A 58 19.57 12.14 -18.99
C PHE A 58 18.03 12.14 -19.02
N ASN A 59 17.39 13.00 -18.22
CA ASN A 59 15.94 13.20 -18.15
C ASN A 59 15.17 11.86 -18.09
N LEU A 60 14.62 11.42 -19.22
CA LEU A 60 13.81 10.22 -19.31
C LEU A 60 14.63 8.94 -19.11
N LEU A 61 15.85 8.91 -19.66
CA LEU A 61 16.73 7.73 -19.57
C LEU A 61 17.23 7.52 -18.15
N GLY A 62 17.46 8.60 -17.39
CA GLY A 62 17.87 8.51 -15.98
C GLY A 62 16.77 7.88 -15.11
N VAL A 63 15.51 8.25 -15.35
CA VAL A 63 14.34 7.66 -14.66
C VAL A 63 14.16 6.19 -15.05
N LEU A 64 14.25 5.85 -16.33
CA LEU A 64 14.13 4.47 -16.80
C LEU A 64 15.26 3.59 -16.25
N ALA A 65 16.50 4.06 -16.27
CA ALA A 65 17.62 3.35 -15.67
C ALA A 65 17.42 3.13 -14.16
N TYR A 66 16.90 4.13 -13.45
CA TYR A 66 16.55 3.99 -12.02
C TYR A 66 15.52 2.88 -11.79
N LEU A 67 14.45 2.87 -12.58
CA LEU A 67 13.40 1.85 -12.49
C LEU A 67 13.91 0.45 -12.83
N ILE A 68 14.84 0.29 -13.79
CA ILE A 68 15.43 -1.02 -14.10
C ILE A 68 16.32 -1.50 -12.96
N VAL A 69 17.17 -0.63 -12.42
CA VAL A 69 18.12 -1.00 -11.36
C VAL A 69 17.43 -1.20 -10.01
N ARG A 70 16.33 -0.48 -9.75
CA ARG A 70 15.75 -0.36 -8.41
C ARG A 70 14.25 -0.60 -8.31
N GLY A 71 13.55 -0.78 -9.44
CA GLY A 71 12.11 -1.04 -9.48
C GLY A 71 11.70 -2.34 -8.78
N GLY A 72 12.63 -3.28 -8.62
CA GLY A 72 12.39 -4.53 -7.88
C GLY A 72 12.02 -4.33 -6.40
N LYS A 73 12.40 -3.21 -5.76
CA LYS A 73 12.10 -2.97 -4.35
C LYS A 73 10.65 -2.57 -4.08
N MET A 74 9.89 -2.15 -5.10
CA MET A 74 8.46 -1.88 -4.93
C MET A 74 7.67 -3.15 -4.61
N HIS A 75 8.04 -4.29 -5.22
CA HIS A 75 7.31 -5.54 -5.03
C HIS A 75 7.57 -6.15 -3.64
N GLU A 76 8.80 -6.06 -3.15
CA GLU A 76 9.16 -6.58 -1.82
C GLU A 76 8.39 -5.84 -0.71
N HIS A 77 8.31 -4.52 -0.82
CA HIS A 77 7.60 -3.68 0.16
C HIS A 77 6.07 -3.83 0.09
N GLU A 78 5.50 -4.10 -1.09
CA GLU A 78 4.07 -4.42 -1.21
C GLU A 78 3.74 -5.76 -0.57
N ILE A 79 4.58 -6.78 -0.74
CA ILE A 79 4.42 -8.08 -0.08
C ILE A 79 4.56 -7.94 1.44
N GLU A 80 5.52 -7.15 1.92
CA GLU A 80 5.74 -6.94 3.34
C GLU A 80 4.60 -6.12 3.99
N ALA A 81 4.09 -5.11 3.30
CA ALA A 81 2.92 -4.34 3.72
C ALA A 81 1.63 -5.18 3.71
N ALA A 82 1.44 -6.02 2.68
CA ALA A 82 0.32 -6.95 2.61
C ALA A 82 0.36 -7.97 3.76
N LYS A 83 1.54 -8.53 4.07
CA LYS A 83 1.73 -9.42 5.22
C LYS A 83 1.45 -8.73 6.56
N ALA A 84 1.89 -7.48 6.73
CA ALA A 84 1.61 -6.71 7.94
C ALA A 84 0.11 -6.42 8.11
N GLN A 85 -0.59 -6.12 7.01
CA GLN A 85 -2.02 -5.87 7.00
C GLN A 85 -2.83 -7.16 7.24
N GLU A 86 -2.44 -8.28 6.65
CA GLU A 86 -3.01 -9.60 6.93
C GLU A 86 -2.83 -9.99 8.39
N ALA A 87 -1.64 -9.79 8.96
CA ALA A 87 -1.39 -10.07 10.37
C ALA A 87 -2.26 -9.20 11.30
N ALA A 88 -2.43 -7.92 10.98
CA ALA A 88 -3.32 -7.03 11.73
C ALA A 88 -4.80 -7.46 11.62
N MET A 89 -5.24 -7.87 10.43
CA MET A 89 -6.60 -8.37 10.19
C MET A 89 -6.86 -9.69 10.93
N GLN A 90 -5.92 -10.63 10.88
CA GLN A 90 -6.02 -11.90 11.62
C GLN A 90 -6.12 -11.66 13.13
N ASN A 91 -5.36 -10.71 13.68
CA ASN A 91 -5.46 -10.33 15.08
C ASN A 91 -6.83 -9.71 15.41
N TYR A 92 -7.35 -8.83 14.54
CA TYR A 92 -8.69 -8.26 14.72
C TYR A 92 -9.77 -9.32 14.68
N ILE A 93 -9.73 -10.25 13.72
CA ILE A 93 -10.69 -11.37 13.63
C ILE A 93 -10.56 -12.29 14.84
N ARG A 94 -9.34 -12.61 15.31
CA ARG A 94 -9.15 -13.42 16.51
C ARG A 94 -9.70 -12.75 17.76
N ASN A 95 -9.58 -11.43 17.87
CA ASN A 95 -10.10 -10.67 19.00
C ASN A 95 -11.61 -10.41 18.90
N ALA A 96 -12.15 -10.23 17.68
CA ALA A 96 -13.57 -9.95 17.44
C ALA A 96 -14.42 -11.22 17.34
N ALA A 97 -13.86 -12.32 16.85
CA ALA A 97 -14.47 -13.65 16.78
C ALA A 97 -14.06 -14.56 17.94
N GLY A 98 -13.22 -14.06 18.87
CA GLY A 98 -12.90 -14.74 20.11
C GLY A 98 -14.15 -14.80 20.98
N THR A 99 -14.91 -15.88 20.86
CA THR A 99 -15.98 -16.25 21.81
C THR A 99 -15.37 -16.17 23.19
N THR A 100 -15.85 -15.25 24.03
CA THR A 100 -15.34 -15.17 25.39
C THR A 100 -15.76 -16.45 26.12
N PRO A 101 -15.02 -16.91 27.15
CA PRO A 101 -15.46 -18.04 27.97
C PRO A 101 -16.89 -17.84 28.51
N ALA A 102 -17.30 -16.58 28.73
CA ALA A 102 -18.66 -16.22 29.11
C ALA A 102 -19.69 -16.48 27.98
N ASP A 103 -19.36 -16.16 26.73
CA ASP A 103 -20.21 -16.44 25.57
C ASP A 103 -20.35 -17.94 25.29
N GLU A 104 -19.28 -18.71 25.49
CA GLU A 104 -19.33 -20.18 25.39
C GLU A 104 -20.20 -20.81 26.48
N LEU A 105 -20.09 -20.33 27.73
CA LEU A 105 -20.95 -20.75 28.83
C LEU A 105 -22.42 -20.40 28.58
N HIS A 106 -22.70 -19.23 28.01
CA HIS A 106 -24.06 -18.83 27.63
C HIS A 106 -24.66 -19.75 26.56
N ARG A 107 -23.88 -20.14 25.54
CA ARG A 107 -24.33 -21.10 24.52
C ARG A 107 -24.57 -22.50 25.09
N LEU A 108 -23.72 -22.96 26.00
CA LEU A 108 -23.90 -24.24 26.69
C LEU A 108 -25.19 -24.25 27.53
N ALA A 109 -25.50 -23.14 28.21
CA ALA A 109 -26.75 -23.00 28.96
C ALA A 109 -27.98 -23.05 28.04
N ASP A 110 -27.93 -22.33 26.91
CA ASP A 110 -29.00 -22.32 25.91
C ASP A 110 -29.22 -23.70 25.25
N LEU A 111 -28.17 -24.49 25.04
CA LEU A 111 -28.28 -25.87 24.56
C LEU A 111 -28.93 -26.80 25.57
N LYS A 112 -28.62 -26.63 26.87
CA LYS A 112 -29.24 -27.37 27.95
C LYS A 112 -30.71 -27.01 28.10
N ASP A 113 -31.06 -25.73 28.04
CA ASP A 113 -32.44 -25.25 28.17
C ASP A 113 -33.33 -25.72 27.00
N ARG A 114 -32.74 -25.89 25.82
CA ARG A 114 -33.41 -26.52 24.66
C ARG A 114 -33.47 -28.05 24.75
N GLY A 115 -32.88 -28.67 25.77
CA GLY A 115 -32.83 -30.11 25.94
C GLY A 115 -31.96 -30.84 24.91
N VAL A 116 -31.02 -30.14 24.26
CA VAL A 116 -30.09 -30.73 23.29
C VAL A 116 -28.98 -31.52 24.00
N ILE A 117 -28.63 -31.10 25.22
CA ILE A 117 -27.66 -31.76 26.09
C ILE A 117 -28.26 -31.95 27.49
N ASP A 118 -27.81 -32.99 28.19
CA ASP A 118 -28.24 -33.24 29.56
C ASP A 118 -27.39 -32.48 30.60
N GLN A 119 -27.79 -32.55 31.88
CA GLN A 119 -27.08 -31.87 32.97
C GLN A 119 -25.64 -32.38 33.14
N ALA A 120 -25.40 -33.69 32.94
CA ALA A 120 -24.07 -34.29 33.10
C ALA A 120 -23.12 -33.88 31.97
N GLU A 121 -23.64 -33.78 30.74
CA GLU A 121 -22.93 -33.25 29.59
C GLU A 121 -22.62 -31.76 29.73
N PHE A 122 -23.59 -30.98 30.23
CA PHE A 122 -23.38 -29.56 30.52
C PHE A 122 -22.25 -29.34 31.53
N ASP A 123 -22.23 -30.06 32.65
CA ASP A 123 -21.21 -29.89 33.69
C ASP A 123 -19.82 -30.31 33.19
N LYS A 124 -19.73 -31.35 32.35
CA LYS A 124 -18.49 -31.78 31.71
C LYS A 124 -17.95 -30.75 30.73
N LEU A 125 -18.82 -30.13 29.91
CA LEU A 125 -18.43 -29.11 28.94
C LEU A 125 -18.08 -27.78 29.64
N LYS A 126 -18.83 -27.40 30.66
CA LYS A 126 -18.54 -26.24 31.52
C LYS A 126 -17.15 -26.33 32.15
N ALA A 127 -16.78 -27.49 32.68
CA ALA A 127 -15.47 -27.70 33.28
C ALA A 127 -14.32 -27.50 32.28
N LYS A 128 -14.53 -27.80 30.99
CA LYS A 128 -13.55 -27.63 29.92
C LYS A 128 -13.38 -26.19 29.46
N VAL A 129 -14.41 -25.35 29.62
CA VAL A 129 -14.38 -23.91 29.28
C VAL A 129 -13.75 -23.09 30.40
N VAL A 130 -13.85 -23.56 31.65
CA VAL A 130 -13.35 -22.86 32.85
C VAL A 130 -11.95 -23.36 33.30
N SER A 131 -11.46 -24.47 32.75
CA SER A 131 -10.09 -24.99 32.99
C SER A 131 -9.05 -24.29 32.14
#